data_AF-I2NHT8-F1
#
_entry.id   AF-I2NHT8-F1
#
_cell.length_a   1.000
_cell.length_b   1.000
_cell.length_c   1.000
_cell.angle_alpha   90.00
_cell.angle_beta   90.00
_cell.angle_gamma   90.00
#
_symmetry.space_group_name_H-M   'P 1'
#
loop_
_entity.id
_entity.type
_entity.pdbx_description
1 polymer ?
#
loop_
_entity_poly.entity_id
_entity_poly.type
_entity_poly.pdbx_seq_one_letter_code
_entity_poly.pdbx_strand_id
1 'polypeptide(L)' 'MREKTYYEVLAEMERKNSSQYETLLELGEICFSLIEKMDRGAVRIIPEKNVTINGKTYRITIEETKYGIDKL' A
#
# COMPACT_ATOMS: atom_id res chain seq x y z
N MET A 1 28.22 -22.39 -14.61
CA MET A 1 27.19 -21.78 -13.75
C MET A 1 26.66 -22.88 -12.85
N ARG A 2 26.51 -22.63 -11.53
CA ARG A 2 25.97 -23.62 -10.59
C ARG A 2 24.46 -23.43 -10.53
N GLU A 3 23.68 -24.49 -10.71
CA GLU A 3 22.22 -24.43 -10.52
C GLU A 3 21.92 -24.15 -9.05
N LYS A 4 21.00 -23.20 -8.82
CA LYS A 4 20.48 -22.90 -7.48
C LYS A 4 19.44 -23.95 -7.12
N THR A 5 19.45 -24.37 -5.87
CA THR A 5 18.43 -25.26 -5.33
C THR A 5 17.10 -24.51 -5.14
N TYR A 6 15.99 -25.24 -5.14
CA TYR A 6 14.65 -24.70 -4.90
C TYR A 6 14.59 -23.81 -3.64
N TYR A 7 15.27 -24.22 -2.56
CA TYR A 7 15.30 -23.48 -1.29
C TYR A 7 16.15 -22.21 -1.35
N GLU A 8 17.23 -22.19 -2.12
CA GLU A 8 18.05 -20.99 -2.31
C GLU A 8 17.30 -19.93 -3.12
N VAL A 9 16.49 -20.35 -4.10
CA VAL A 9 15.62 -19.44 -4.86
C VAL A 9 14.54 -18.85 -3.95
N LEU A 10 13.90 -19.66 -3.10
CA LEU A 10 12.90 -19.18 -2.13
C LEU A 10 13.49 -18.21 -1.11
N ALA A 11 14.64 -18.54 -0.52
CA ALA A 11 15.32 -17.68 0.45
C ALA A 11 15.78 -16.34 -0.17
N GLU A 12 16.16 -16.34 -1.45
CA GLU A 12 16.46 -15.11 -2.18
C GLU A 12 15.22 -14.27 -2.47
N MET A 13 14.07 -14.90 -2.77
CA MET A 13 12.80 -14.21 -2.94
C MET A 13 12.30 -13.61 -1.62
N GLU A 14 12.40 -14.34 -0.50
CA GLU A 14 12.08 -13.83 0.84
C GLU A 14 12.96 -12.64 1.22
N ARG A 15 14.28 -12.72 0.97
CA ARG A 15 15.22 -11.63 1.29
C ARG A 15 15.10 -10.40 0.40
N LYS A 16 14.68 -10.55 -0.86
CA LYS A 16 14.52 -9.42 -1.79
C LYS A 16 13.16 -8.73 -1.68
N ASN A 17 12.12 -9.43 -1.24
CA ASN A 17 10.76 -8.91 -1.23
C ASN A 17 10.18 -8.57 0.14
N SER A 18 10.80 -8.99 1.27
CA SER A 18 10.21 -8.75 2.60
C SER A 18 9.90 -7.27 2.85
N SER A 19 10.85 -6.36 2.55
CA SER A 19 10.65 -4.94 2.82
C SER A 19 9.58 -4.30 1.91
N GLN A 20 9.40 -4.79 0.68
CA GLN A 20 8.32 -4.32 -0.19
C GLN A 20 6.96 -4.79 0.33
N TYR A 21 6.84 -6.05 0.74
CA TYR A 21 5.59 -6.56 1.32
C TYR A 21 5.26 -5.88 2.64
N GLU A 22 6.23 -5.63 3.50
CA GLU A 22 6.06 -4.85 4.73
C GLU A 22 5.59 -3.42 4.42
N THR A 23 6.21 -2.76 3.43
CA THR A 23 5.78 -1.42 2.97
C THR A 23 4.34 -1.43 2.47
N LEU A 24 3.96 -2.44 1.68
CA LEU A 24 2.61 -2.58 1.16
C LEU A 24 1.59 -2.84 2.28
N LEU A 25 1.97 -3.65 3.28
CA LEU A 25 1.13 -3.94 4.43
C LEU A 25 0.87 -2.67 5.25
N GLU A 26 1.92 -1.93 5.61
CA GLU A 26 1.79 -0.68 6.36
C GLU A 26 0.94 0.35 5.59
N LEU A 27 1.19 0.53 4.29
CA LEU A 27 0.38 1.41 3.44
C LEU A 27 -1.10 0.98 3.44
N GLY A 28 -1.37 -0.33 3.38
CA GLY A 28 -2.71 -0.89 3.47
C GLY A 28 -3.43 -0.54 4.77
N GLU A 29 -2.77 -0.73 5.92
CA GLU A 29 -3.31 -0.40 7.25
C GLU A 29 -3.60 1.10 7.41
N ILE A 30 -2.72 1.95 6.88
CA ILE A 30 -2.91 3.40 6.89
C ILE A 30 -4.11 3.80 6.03
N CYS A 31 -4.21 3.25 4.82
CA CYS A 31 -5.33 3.52 3.93
C CYS A 31 -6.66 3.09 4.57
N PHE A 32 -6.71 1.90 5.16
CA PHE A 32 -7.90 1.40 5.86
C PHE A 32 -8.32 2.34 6.99
N SER A 33 -7.37 2.75 7.84
CA SER A 33 -7.61 3.69 8.93
C SER A 33 -8.11 5.07 8.46
N LEU A 34 -7.65 5.53 7.29
CA LEU A 34 -8.10 6.77 6.69
C LEU A 34 -9.53 6.65 6.17
N ILE A 35 -9.87 5.52 5.52
CA ILE A 35 -11.23 5.22 5.03
C ILE A 35 -12.23 5.15 6.19
N GLU A 36 -11.88 4.50 7.31
CA GLU A 36 -12.76 4.43 8.48
C GLU A 36 -13.09 5.80 9.06
N LYS A 37 -12.17 6.76 8.93
CA LYS A 37 -12.34 8.14 9.40
C LYS A 37 -13.06 9.03 8.40
N MET A 38 -13.32 8.56 7.18
CA MET A 38 -14.08 9.33 6.20
C MET A 38 -15.55 9.38 6.63
N ASP A 39 -16.08 10.61 6.75
CA ASP A 39 -17.51 10.82 6.97
C ASP A 39 -18.28 10.51 5.68
N ARG A 40 -19.02 9.41 5.68
CA ARG A 40 -19.80 8.89 4.55
C ARG A 40 -20.97 9.81 4.13
N GLY A 41 -21.26 10.85 4.90
CA GLY A 41 -22.27 11.87 4.59
C GLY A 41 -21.71 13.13 3.92
N ALA A 42 -20.39 13.31 3.88
CA ALA A 42 -19.76 14.52 3.36
C ALA A 42 -19.48 14.41 1.86
N VAL A 43 -19.83 15.45 1.09
CA VAL A 43 -19.82 15.48 -0.39
C VAL A 43 -18.44 15.26 -1.03
N ARG A 44 -17.36 15.35 -0.26
CA ARG A 44 -15.99 14.90 -0.59
C ARG A 44 -15.10 15.41 0.52
N ILE A 45 -14.60 14.51 1.37
CA ILE A 45 -13.42 14.80 2.16
C ILE A 45 -12.31 14.00 1.51
N ILE A 46 -11.34 14.69 0.92
CA ILE A 46 -10.11 14.08 0.43
C ILE A 46 -9.08 14.21 1.55
N PRO A 47 -8.94 13.23 2.46
CA PRO A 47 -7.85 13.25 3.40
C PRO A 47 -6.54 13.07 2.63
N GLU A 48 -5.71 14.12 2.60
CA GLU A 48 -4.33 14.03 2.16
C GLU A 48 -3.44 13.76 3.36
N LYS A 49 -2.65 12.68 3.31
CA LYS A 49 -1.70 12.34 4.36
C LYS A 49 -0.34 12.00 3.76
N ASN A 50 0.68 12.68 4.24
CA ASN A 50 2.07 12.29 3.96
C ASN A 50 2.51 11.26 5.01
N VAL A 51 3.11 10.16 4.55
CA VAL A 51 3.59 9.08 5.40
C VAL A 51 4.99 8.67 4.99
N THR A 52 5.86 8.45 5.96
CA THR A 52 7.24 8.00 5.70
C THR A 52 7.36 6.54 6.09
N ILE A 53 7.69 5.69 5.13
CA ILE A 53 7.87 4.24 5.32
C ILE A 53 9.19 3.85 4.68
N ASN A 54 10.03 3.12 5.41
CA ASN A 54 11.36 2.69 4.92
C ASN A 54 12.19 3.83 4.31
N GLY A 55 12.15 5.01 4.92
CA GLY A 55 12.90 6.20 4.49
C GLY A 55 12.36 6.87 3.22
N LYS A 56 11.23 6.41 2.67
CA LYS A 56 10.54 7.02 1.53
C LYS A 56 9.26 7.70 1.99
N THR A 57 8.97 8.87 1.44
CA THR A 57 7.74 9.61 1.74
C THR A 57 6.70 9.36 0.65
N TYR A 58 5.51 8.96 1.07
CA TYR A 58 4.35 8.72 0.24
C TYR A 58 3.28 9.75 0.56
N ARG A 59 2.63 10.28 -0.49
CA ARG A 59 1.44 11.12 -0.35
C ARG A 59 0.22 10.28 -0.68
N ILE A 60 -0.65 10.08 0.29
CA ILE A 60 -1.86 9.27 0.18
C ILE A 60 -3.06 10.19 0.11
N THR A 61 -3.93 9.92 -0.85
CA THR A 61 -5.15 10.67 -1.14
C THR A 61 -6.25 9.64 -1.34
N ILE A 62 -7.34 9.74 -0.59
CA ILE A 62 -8.47 8.80 -0.70
C ILE A 62 -9.71 9.59 -1.09
N GLU A 63 -10.44 9.09 -2.07
CA GLU A 63 -11.64 9.72 -2.60
C GLU A 63 -12.75 8.67 -2.75
N GLU A 64 -13.93 8.99 -2.25
CA GLU A 64 -15.14 8.21 -2.53
C GLU A 64 -15.83 8.77 -3.77
N THR A 65 -15.96 7.95 -4.82
CA THR A 65 -16.63 8.32 -6.07
C THR A 65 -17.96 7.57 -6.20
N LYS A 66 -18.98 8.25 -6.75
CA LYS A 66 -20.29 7.61 -7.06
C LYS A 66 -20.21 6.56 -8.19
N TYR A 67 -19.09 6.49 -8.90
CA TYR A 67 -18.89 5.59 -10.02
C TYR A 67 -17.71 4.66 -9.71
N GLY A 68 -17.87 3.37 -10.00
CA GLY A 68 -16.82 2.37 -9.88
C GLY A 68 -15.68 2.61 -10.87
N ILE A 69 -14.61 1.82 -10.70
CA ILE A 69 -13.31 1.91 -11.38
C ILE A 69 -13.42 1.84 -12.92
N ASP A 70 -14.55 1.39 -13.47
CA ASP A 70 -14.83 1.23 -14.90
C ASP A 70 -14.90 2.54 -15.72
N LYS A 71 -14.63 3.71 -15.11
CA LYS A 71 -14.68 5.02 -15.80
C LYS A 71 -13.41 5.88 -15.64
N LEU A 72 -12.32 5.31 -15.15
CA LEU A 72 -11.00 5.97 -15.09
C LEU A 72 -10.20 5.80 -16.39
#